data_AF-A0A6I1JT98-F1
#
_entry.id   AF-A0A6I1JT98-F1
#
_cell.length_a   1.000
_cell.length_b   1.000
_cell.length_c   1.000
_cell.angle_alpha   90.00
_cell.angle_beta   90.00
_cell.angle_gamma   90.00
#
_symmetry.space_group_name_H-M   'P 1'
#
loop_
_entity.id
_entity.type
_entity.pdbx_description
1 polymer ?
#
loop_
_entity_poly.entity_id
_entity_poly.type
_entity_poly.pdbx_seq_one_letter_code
_entity_poly.pdbx_strand_id
1 'polypeptide(L)'
;MTEAQIARQVAALPQDAQRLVLDMIAALKPETTPSKPARAARKPKRTPLHKERFVGMWRDRAEMSDSAAWVRSMRERDWSRG
;
A
#
# COMPACT_ATOMS: atom_id res chain seq x y z
N MET A 1 -22.43 20.15 0.63
CA MET A 1 -21.31 21.11 0.54
C MET A 1 -21.23 21.60 -0.88
N THR A 2 -21.18 22.91 -1.09
CA THR A 2 -20.94 23.51 -2.41
C THR A 2 -19.44 23.71 -2.63
N GLU A 3 -18.99 23.86 -3.88
CA GLU A 3 -17.58 24.12 -4.21
C GLU A 3 -17.04 25.37 -3.48
N ALA A 4 -17.88 26.40 -3.36
CA ALA A 4 -17.55 27.62 -2.62
C ALA A 4 -17.34 27.37 -1.12
N GLN A 5 -18.06 26.43 -0.51
CA GLN A 5 -17.86 26.05 0.89
C GLN A 5 -16.55 25.27 1.09
N ILE A 6 -16.20 24.39 0.14
CA ILE A 6 -14.95 23.62 0.18
C ILE A 6 -13.75 24.56 0.06
N ALA A 7 -13.76 25.50 -0.89
CA ALA A 7 -12.67 26.46 -1.07
C ALA A 7 -12.40 27.30 0.20
N ARG A 8 -13.47 27.74 0.88
CA ARG A 8 -13.35 28.48 2.16
C ARG A 8 -12.75 27.62 3.27
N GLN A 9 -13.14 26.34 3.36
CA GLN A 9 -12.58 25.44 4.35
C GLN A 9 -11.10 25.15 4.10
N VAL A 10 -10.71 24.93 2.84
CA VAL A 10 -9.30 24.75 2.47
C VAL A 10 -8.49 26.00 2.81
N ALA A 11 -9.01 27.20 2.51
CA ALA A 11 -8.33 28.45 2.86
C ALA A 11 -8.20 28.69 4.38
N ALA A 12 -9.09 28.11 5.18
CA ALA A 12 -9.06 28.20 6.65
C ALA A 12 -8.08 27.20 7.30
N LEU A 13 -7.50 26.27 6.52
CA LEU A 13 -6.54 25.30 7.03
C LEU A 13 -5.16 25.93 7.26
N PRO A 14 -4.35 25.40 8.20
CA PRO A 14 -2.92 25.70 8.29
C PRO A 14 -2.17 25.38 6.99
N GLN A 15 -1.05 26.05 6.72
CA GLN A 15 -0.29 25.91 5.47
C GLN A 15 0.10 24.46 5.16
N ASP A 16 0.49 23.68 6.17
CA ASP A 16 0.86 22.28 6.01
C ASP A 16 -0.33 21.41 5.53
N ALA A 17 -1.52 21.68 6.05
CA ALA A 17 -2.74 20.97 5.65
C ALA A 17 -3.23 21.43 4.27
N GLN A 18 -3.04 22.70 3.90
CA GLN A 18 -3.29 23.16 2.53
C GLN A 18 -2.38 22.44 1.53
N ARG A 19 -1.10 22.22 1.90
CA ARG A 19 -0.15 21.50 1.04
C ARG A 19 -0.59 20.06 0.78
N LEU A 20 -1.07 19.37 1.80
CA LEU A 20 -1.59 18.01 1.67
C LEU A 20 -2.80 17.94 0.73
N VAL A 21 -3.72 18.91 0.82
CA VAL A 21 -4.87 19.02 -0.09
C VAL A 21 -4.41 19.21 -1.54
N LEU A 22 -3.41 20.07 -1.78
CA LEU A 22 -2.83 20.28 -3.11
C LEU A 22 -2.18 19.01 -3.66
N ASP A 23 -1.42 18.29 -2.84
CA ASP A 23 -0.77 17.04 -3.24
C ASP A 23 -1.79 15.95 -3.57
N MET A 24 -2.90 15.87 -2.83
CA MET A 24 -3.99 14.95 -3.13
C MET A 24 -4.70 15.31 -4.44
N ILE A 25 -4.99 16.59 -4.69
CA ILE A 25 -5.58 17.06 -5.95
C ILE A 25 -4.63 16.75 -7.12
N ALA A 26 -3.32 16.93 -6.94
CA ALA A 26 -2.32 16.59 -7.94
C ALA A 26 -2.32 15.08 -8.24
N ALA A 27 -2.45 14.23 -7.23
CA ALA A 27 -2.57 12.78 -7.41
C ALA A 27 -3.87 12.35 -8.11
N LEU A 28 -4.95 13.11 -7.92
CA LEU A 28 -6.26 12.83 -8.50
C LEU A 28 -6.44 13.33 -9.92
N LYS A 29 -5.60 14.25 -10.41
CA LYS A 29 -5.64 14.67 -11.81
C LYS A 29 -5.14 13.51 -12.67
N PRO A 30 -6.02 12.80 -13.42
CA PRO A 30 -5.52 11.95 -14.48
C PRO A 30 -4.79 12.87 -15.46
N GLU A 31 -3.54 12.56 -15.78
CA GLU A 31 -2.83 13.19 -16.90
C GLU A 31 -3.71 13.07 -18.15
N THR A 32 -4.48 14.12 -18.48
CA THR A 32 -5.32 14.21 -19.69
C THR A 32 -4.50 14.52 -20.93
N THR A 33 -3.21 14.23 -20.88
CA THR A 33 -2.33 14.15 -22.03
C THR A 33 -2.42 12.72 -22.54
N PRO A 34 -2.62 12.45 -23.85
CA PRO A 34 -2.20 11.17 -24.44
C PRO A 34 -0.66 11.15 -24.46
N SER A 35 -0.04 11.22 -23.28
CA SER A 35 1.36 10.98 -23.08
C SER A 35 1.53 9.49 -23.25
N LYS A 36 1.91 9.10 -24.47
CA LYS A 36 2.73 7.94 -24.83
C LYS A 36 2.97 7.05 -23.60
N PRO A 37 2.38 5.85 -23.51
CA PRO A 37 2.23 5.11 -22.25
C PRO A 37 3.53 5.21 -21.48
N ALA A 38 3.51 5.93 -20.36
CA ALA A 38 4.67 6.21 -19.53
C ALA A 38 5.45 4.90 -19.41
N ARG A 39 6.50 4.79 -20.22
CA ARG A 39 7.36 3.65 -20.49
C ARG A 39 6.94 2.45 -19.66
N ALA A 40 5.94 1.68 -20.14
CA ALA A 40 5.36 0.49 -19.50
C ALA A 40 6.12 0.17 -18.22
N ALA A 41 5.74 0.82 -17.09
CA ALA A 41 6.58 0.91 -15.89
C ALA A 41 7.15 -0.48 -15.69
N ARG A 42 8.44 -0.65 -16.02
CA ARG A 42 9.01 -1.99 -16.20
C ARG A 42 8.76 -2.64 -14.88
N LYS A 43 7.81 -3.59 -14.82
CA LYS A 43 7.50 -4.27 -13.56
C LYS A 43 8.86 -4.68 -13.05
N PRO A 44 9.30 -4.19 -11.86
CA PRO A 44 10.61 -4.54 -11.37
C PRO A 44 10.68 -6.04 -11.46
N LYS A 45 11.73 -6.53 -12.14
CA LYS A 45 11.88 -7.94 -12.49
C LYS A 45 11.63 -8.70 -11.19
N ARG A 46 10.48 -9.39 -11.10
CA ARG A 46 10.02 -9.95 -9.82
C ARG A 46 11.13 -10.86 -9.34
N THR A 47 11.74 -10.48 -8.23
CA THR A 47 12.73 -11.32 -7.61
C THR A 47 11.97 -12.57 -7.17
N PRO A 48 12.46 -13.79 -7.45
CA PRO A 48 11.82 -14.98 -6.92
C PRO A 48 11.65 -14.81 -5.41
N LEU A 49 10.47 -15.10 -4.85
CA LEU A 49 10.13 -14.80 -3.46
C LEU A 49 11.17 -15.33 -2.45
N HIS A 50 11.78 -16.48 -2.75
CA HIS A 50 12.85 -17.09 -1.95
C HIS A 50 14.20 -16.32 -1.96
N LYS A 51 14.39 -15.39 -2.89
CA LYS A 51 15.56 -14.51 -3.00
C LYS A 51 15.29 -13.10 -2.47
N GLU A 52 14.05 -12.80 -2.08
CA GLU A 52 13.73 -11.53 -1.45
C GLU A 52 14.21 -11.52 0.00
N ARG A 53 14.70 -10.37 0.47
CA ARG A 53 15.09 -10.21 1.86
C ARG A 53 13.85 -10.36 2.73
N PHE A 54 13.89 -11.26 3.71
CA PHE A 54 12.77 -11.44 4.65
C PHE A 54 12.46 -10.12 5.38
N VAL A 55 11.24 -9.60 5.27
CA VAL A 55 10.81 -8.37 5.96
C VAL A 55 9.75 -8.73 6.98
N GLY A 56 10.02 -8.51 8.28
CA GLY A 56 9.01 -8.65 9.32
C GLY A 56 9.56 -9.11 10.67
N MET A 57 8.75 -8.91 11.71
CA MET A 57 9.04 -9.24 13.12
C MET A 57 9.16 -10.74 13.41
N TRP A 58 8.93 -11.59 12.40
CA TRP A 58 8.80 -13.04 12.55
C TRP A 58 10.06 -13.76 12.05
N ARG A 59 11.07 -13.03 11.58
CA ARG A 59 12.31 -13.59 11.01
C ARG A 59 12.97 -14.58 11.97
N ASP A 60 12.97 -14.24 13.25
CA ASP A 60 13.71 -14.98 14.27
C ASP A 60 12.90 -16.12 14.90
N ARG A 61 11.68 -16.38 14.39
CA ARG A 61 10.85 -17.50 14.84
C ARG A 61 11.30 -18.79 14.16
N ALA A 62 11.53 -19.83 14.95
CA ALA A 62 11.91 -21.15 14.44
C ALA A 62 10.83 -21.72 13.49
N GLU A 63 9.57 -21.37 13.72
CA GLU A 63 8.43 -21.78 12.90
C GLU A 63 8.46 -21.19 11.48
N MET A 64 9.25 -20.14 11.23
CA MET A 64 9.42 -19.59 9.87
C MET A 64 10.32 -20.45 8.97
N SER A 65 11.01 -21.45 9.52
CA SER A 65 11.75 -22.44 8.70
C SER A 65 10.81 -23.28 7.82
N ASP A 66 9.59 -23.57 8.29
CA ASP A 66 8.50 -24.14 7.49
C ASP A 66 7.17 -23.49 7.87
N SER A 67 6.96 -22.29 7.34
CA SER A 67 5.74 -21.52 7.59
C SER A 67 4.47 -22.24 7.13
N ALA A 68 4.57 -23.11 6.13
CA ALA A 68 3.42 -23.86 5.61
C ALA A 68 2.98 -24.96 6.59
N ALA A 69 3.93 -25.71 7.17
CA ALA A 69 3.63 -26.67 8.23
C ALA A 69 3.08 -25.98 9.48
N TRP A 70 3.65 -24.84 9.88
CA TRP A 70 3.18 -24.08 11.04
C TRP A 70 1.71 -23.66 10.88
N VAL A 71 1.33 -23.03 9.75
CA VAL A 71 -0.05 -22.62 9.48
C VAL A 71 -1.01 -23.81 9.44
N ARG A 72 -0.61 -24.95 8.85
CA ARG A 72 -1.44 -26.16 8.84
C ARG A 72 -1.70 -26.67 10.26
N SER A 73 -0.66 -26.79 11.08
CA SER A 73 -0.79 -27.24 12.47
C SER A 73 -1.66 -26.32 13.31
N MET A 74 -1.59 -25.00 13.07
CA MET A 74 -2.43 -24.01 13.75
C MET A 74 -3.90 -24.19 13.39
N ARG A 75 -4.21 -24.39 12.09
CA ARG A 75 -5.59 -24.65 11.65
C ARG A 75 -6.15 -25.93 12.24
N GLU A 76 -5.34 -27.00 12.28
CA GLU A 76 -5.75 -28.28 12.86
C GLU A 76 -6.04 -28.18 14.37
N ARG A 77 -5.29 -27.34 15.09
CA ARG A 77 -5.46 -27.16 16.54
C ARG A 77 -6.64 -26.26 16.87
N ASP A 78 -6.76 -25.14 16.17
CA ASP A 78 -7.60 -24.03 16.61
C ASP A 78 -8.91 -23.93 15.81
N TRP A 79 -8.94 -24.41 14.58
CA TRP A 79 -10.07 -24.19 13.66
C TRP A 79 -10.87 -25.46 13.32
N SER A 80 -10.36 -26.66 13.59
CA SER A 80 -11.10 -27.94 13.38
C SER A 80 -11.93 -28.43 14.57
N ARG A 81 -12.01 -27.66 15.67
CA ARG A 81 -12.95 -27.93 16.78
C ARG A 81 -14.23 -27.09 16.66
N GLY A 82 -14.78 -27.01 15.45
CA GLY A 82 -16.10 -26.43 15.16
C GLY A 82 -17.15 -27.52 15.04
#